data_AF-A0A7J7LTJ8-F1
#
_entry.id   AF-A0A7J7LTJ8-F1
#
_cell.length_a   1.000
_cell.length_b   1.000
_cell.length_c   1.000
_cell.angle_alpha   90.00
_cell.angle_beta   90.00
_cell.angle_gamma   90.00
#
_symmetry.space_group_name_H-M   'P 1'
#
loop_
_entity.id
_entity.type
_entity.pdbx_description
1 polymer ?
#
loop_
_entity_poly.entity_id
_entity_poly.type
_entity_poly.pdbx_seq_one_letter_code
_entity_poly.pdbx_strand_id
1 'polypeptide(L)'
;MLTPHTTGRKGVFRVADEMMEVDPTITRSDFFLVGYTRSDGTFPTAFVEEKVIAVKGIITKNPQSKYLNVDHDLLTQVFGPVKKGCVNFMGPDVTKKFIQSTELLRAHITEDKEYYMDLENHFSQYKAENDVGLRI
;
A
#
# COMPACT_ATOMS: atom_id res chain seq x y z
N MET A 1 7.14 4.32 -40.88
CA MET A 1 7.92 4.56 -39.64
C MET A 1 7.03 4.23 -38.46
N LEU A 2 7.34 3.18 -37.69
CA LEU A 2 6.72 2.96 -36.39
C LEU A 2 7.32 4.00 -35.43
N THR A 3 6.56 5.05 -35.11
CA THR A 3 6.89 5.93 -34.00
C THR A 3 6.94 5.07 -32.75
N PRO A 4 8.07 5.02 -32.02
CA PRO A 4 8.14 4.25 -30.79
C PRO A 4 7.06 4.79 -29.85
N HIS A 5 6.18 3.90 -29.40
CA HIS A 5 5.13 4.26 -28.46
C HIS A 5 5.80 4.84 -27.21
N THR A 6 5.67 6.15 -26.97
CA THR A 6 6.29 6.86 -25.83
C THR A 6 5.56 6.62 -24.51
N THR A 7 4.60 5.68 -24.47
CA THR A 7 3.82 5.37 -23.28
C THR A 7 4.33 4.09 -22.62
N GLY A 8 5.63 4.07 -22.29
CA GLY A 8 6.26 2.94 -21.60
C GLY A 8 6.02 2.91 -20.08
N ARG A 9 5.27 3.87 -19.51
CA ARG A 9 4.92 3.84 -18.10
C ARG A 9 3.63 3.06 -17.88
N LYS A 10 3.72 1.96 -17.15
CA LYS A 10 2.55 1.34 -16.52
C LYS A 10 1.82 2.42 -15.72
N GLY A 11 0.51 2.56 -15.93
CA GLY A 11 -0.29 3.50 -15.16
C GLY A 11 -0.24 3.15 -13.67
N VAL A 12 -0.30 4.14 -12.79
CA VAL A 12 -0.24 3.97 -11.33
C VAL A 12 -1.25 2.94 -10.83
N PHE A 13 -2.43 2.86 -11.46
CA PHE A 13 -3.44 1.84 -11.14
C PHE A 13 -2.94 0.41 -11.37
N ARG A 14 -2.28 0.16 -12.50
CA ARG A 14 -1.73 -1.17 -12.81
C ARG A 14 -0.55 -1.52 -11.92
N VAL A 15 0.26 -0.53 -11.54
CA VAL A 15 1.31 -0.70 -10.54
C VAL A 15 0.70 -1.04 -9.18
N ALA A 16 -0.40 -0.39 -8.79
CA ALA A 16 -1.08 -0.67 -7.54
C ALA A 16 -1.66 -2.09 -7.50
N ASP A 17 -2.33 -2.51 -8.58
CA ASP A 17 -2.92 -3.85 -8.71
C ASP A 17 -1.86 -4.95 -8.60
N GLU A 18 -0.78 -4.85 -9.39
CA GLU A 18 0.36 -5.79 -9.35
C GLU A 18 1.05 -5.84 -7.97
N MET A 19 1.13 -4.70 -7.27
CA MET A 19 1.72 -4.65 -5.93
C MET A 19 0.80 -5.27 -4.88
N MET A 20 -0.52 -5.03 -4.97
CA MET A 20 -1.51 -5.60 -4.06
C MET A 20 -1.65 -7.12 -4.17
N GLU A 21 -1.45 -7.67 -5.37
CA GLU A 21 -1.39 -9.13 -5.57
C GLU A 21 -0.24 -9.77 -4.78
N VAL A 22 0.88 -9.05 -4.62
CA VAL A 22 2.06 -9.53 -3.88
C VAL A 22 1.94 -9.24 -2.39
N ASP A 23 1.51 -8.04 -2.03
CA ASP A 23 1.33 -7.61 -0.64
C ASP A 23 0.11 -6.68 -0.51
N PRO A 24 -1.00 -7.18 0.07
CA PRO A 24 -2.23 -6.41 0.24
C PRO A 24 -2.13 -5.32 1.31
N THR A 25 -1.03 -5.25 2.06
CA THR A 25 -0.82 -4.22 3.08
C THR A 25 -0.29 -2.90 2.51
N ILE A 26 0.12 -2.89 1.23
CA ILE A 26 0.71 -1.73 0.57
C ILE A 26 -0.28 -0.54 0.51
N THR A 27 0.24 0.67 0.65
CA THR A 27 -0.54 1.92 0.71
C THR A 27 -0.48 2.72 -0.58
N ARG A 28 -1.40 3.68 -0.74
CA ARG A 28 -1.40 4.61 -1.87
C ARG A 28 -0.08 5.37 -2.02
N SER A 29 0.55 5.71 -0.89
CA SER A 29 1.85 6.38 -0.87
C SER A 29 2.99 5.51 -1.43
N ASP A 30 2.92 4.19 -1.25
CA ASP A 30 3.91 3.26 -1.80
C ASP A 30 3.78 3.13 -3.32
N PHE A 31 2.55 3.05 -3.86
CA PHE A 31 2.33 3.05 -5.32
C PHE A 31 2.78 4.36 -5.95
N PHE A 32 2.61 5.49 -5.26
CA PHE A 32 3.10 6.77 -5.72
C PHE A 32 4.64 6.78 -5.79
N LEU A 33 5.31 6.31 -4.75
CA LEU A 33 6.78 6.24 -4.72
C LEU A 33 7.33 5.35 -5.84
N VAL A 34 6.73 4.18 -6.06
CA VAL A 34 7.16 3.24 -7.10
C VAL A 34 6.80 3.74 -8.50
N GLY A 35 5.58 4.23 -8.71
CA GLY A 35 5.11 4.68 -10.01
C GLY A 35 5.82 5.93 -10.54
N TYR A 36 6.36 6.76 -9.63
CA TYR A 36 7.02 8.03 -9.98
C TYR A 36 8.54 8.02 -9.81
N THR A 37 9.13 6.92 -9.34
CA THR A 37 10.57 6.69 -9.38
C THR A 37 10.88 5.82 -10.60
N ARG A 38 11.77 6.27 -11.49
CA ARG A 38 12.20 5.45 -12.64
C ARG A 38 13.08 4.29 -12.16
N SER A 39 13.27 3.29 -13.01
CA SER A 39 14.09 2.11 -12.70
C SER A 39 15.55 2.45 -12.38
N ASP A 40 16.08 3.57 -12.89
CA ASP A 40 17.41 4.11 -12.60
C ASP A 40 17.46 4.99 -11.34
N GLY A 41 16.34 5.09 -10.61
CA GLY A 41 16.22 5.93 -9.42
C GLY A 41 15.95 7.41 -9.71
N THR A 42 15.89 7.83 -10.98
CA THR A 42 15.69 9.24 -11.35
C THR A 42 14.21 9.61 -11.44
N PHE A 43 13.93 10.92 -11.39
CA PHE A 43 12.57 11.44 -11.42
C PHE A 43 12.19 12.03 -12.79
N PRO A 44 10.90 11.98 -13.17
CA PRO A 44 10.42 12.58 -14.41
C PRO A 44 10.65 14.10 -14.49
N THR A 45 10.49 14.80 -13.37
CA THR A 45 10.62 16.25 -13.24
C THR A 45 11.09 16.61 -11.83
N ALA A 46 11.67 17.80 -11.66
CA ALA A 46 12.05 18.33 -10.35
C ALA A 46 10.85 18.47 -9.40
N PHE A 47 9.65 18.78 -9.93
CA PHE A 47 8.43 18.80 -9.13
C PHE A 47 8.10 17.41 -8.55
N VAL A 48 8.23 16.35 -9.36
CA VAL A 48 7.99 14.98 -8.87
C VAL A 48 9.04 14.59 -7.84
N GLU A 49 10.30 14.94 -8.08
CA GLU A 49 11.40 14.72 -7.13
C GLU A 49 11.11 15.37 -5.77
N GLU A 50 10.78 16.66 -5.75
CA GLU A 50 10.44 17.40 -4.54
C GLU A 50 9.30 16.72 -3.76
N LYS A 51 8.27 16.27 -4.48
CA LYS A 51 7.10 15.62 -3.86
C LYS A 51 7.43 14.22 -3.35
N VAL A 52 8.24 13.44 -4.06
CA VAL A 52 8.74 12.15 -3.58
C VAL A 52 9.59 12.32 -2.34
N ILE A 53 10.48 13.32 -2.31
CA ILE A 53 11.30 13.64 -1.13
C ILE A 53 10.42 14.05 0.04
N ALA A 54 9.40 14.89 -0.18
CA ALA A 54 8.45 15.28 0.87
C ALA A 54 7.68 14.08 1.43
N VAL A 55 7.17 13.20 0.57
CA VAL A 55 6.49 11.95 0.97
C VAL A 55 7.40 11.08 1.82
N LYS A 56 8.63 10.81 1.35
CA LYS A 56 9.62 10.04 2.10
C LYS A 56 9.95 10.68 3.44
N GLY A 57 10.11 12.00 3.47
CA GLY A 57 10.39 12.74 4.70
C GLY A 57 9.29 12.62 5.76
N ILE A 58 8.01 12.60 5.34
CA ILE A 58 6.87 12.40 6.25
C ILE A 58 6.85 10.95 6.75
N ILE A 59 7.04 9.97 5.88
CA ILE A 59 7.11 8.54 6.25
C ILE A 59 8.23 8.28 7.26
N THR A 60 9.42 8.84 7.06
CA THR A 60 10.55 8.67 7.98
C THR A 60 10.26 9.29 9.35
N LYS A 61 9.59 10.45 9.40
CA LYS A 61 9.26 11.13 10.67
C LYS A 61 8.10 10.47 11.41
N ASN A 62 7.15 9.91 10.67
CA ASN A 62 6.00 9.23 11.23
C ASN A 62 5.62 8.04 10.34
N PRO A 63 6.16 6.84 10.60
CA PRO A 63 5.85 5.64 9.82
C PRO A 63 4.36 5.29 9.83
N GLN A 64 3.65 5.69 10.89
CA GLN A 64 2.21 5.48 11.03
C GLN A 64 1.36 6.48 10.21
N SER A 65 1.98 7.53 9.63
CA SER A 65 1.29 8.50 8.78
C SER A 65 0.95 7.97 7.38
N LYS A 66 1.45 6.78 7.01
CA LYS A 66 0.96 6.04 5.84
C LYS A 66 -0.54 5.67 5.96
N TYR A 67 -1.13 5.84 7.15
CA TYR A 67 -2.42 5.27 7.55
C TYR A 67 -3.45 6.30 8.02
N LEU A 68 -3.72 7.33 7.23
CA LEU A 68 -4.80 8.25 7.57
C LEU A 68 -5.82 8.32 6.44
N ASN A 69 -7.08 8.24 6.88
CA ASN A 69 -8.36 8.35 6.19
C ASN A 69 -8.30 9.21 4.92
N VAL A 70 -9.25 9.04 3.99
CA VAL A 70 -9.28 9.64 2.64
C VAL A 70 -8.98 11.15 2.61
N ASP A 71 -9.39 11.88 3.66
CA ASP A 71 -9.22 13.33 3.79
C ASP A 71 -7.88 13.76 4.42
N HIS A 72 -7.11 12.81 4.99
CA HIS A 72 -5.85 13.02 5.70
C HIS A 72 -4.69 12.13 5.22
N ASP A 73 -4.87 11.40 4.11
CA ASP A 73 -3.81 10.61 3.45
C ASP A 73 -2.55 11.46 3.24
N LEU A 74 -1.40 10.83 3.39
CA LEU A 74 -0.08 11.44 3.28
C LEU A 74 0.12 12.15 1.94
N LEU A 75 -0.44 11.58 0.86
CA LEU A 75 -0.42 12.23 -0.45
C LEU A 75 -1.32 13.48 -0.49
N THR A 76 -2.45 13.50 0.22
CA THR A 76 -3.30 14.69 0.35
C THR A 76 -2.58 15.81 1.11
N GLN A 77 -1.73 15.48 2.09
CA GLN A 77 -0.89 16.46 2.79
C GLN A 77 0.18 17.08 1.87
N VAL A 78 0.76 16.30 0.96
CA VAL A 78 1.85 16.74 0.07
C VAL A 78 1.35 17.46 -1.19
N PHE A 79 0.21 17.03 -1.74
CA PHE A 79 -0.37 17.54 -2.98
C PHE A 79 -1.55 18.49 -2.76
N GLY A 80 -2.04 18.60 -1.54
CA GLY A 80 -3.28 19.31 -1.22
C GLY A 80 -4.53 18.49 -1.57
N PRO A 81 -5.73 19.05 -1.27
CA PRO A 81 -6.99 18.37 -1.54
C PRO A 81 -7.15 18.01 -3.02
N VAL A 82 -7.79 16.87 -3.27
CA VAL A 82 -8.05 16.38 -4.64
C VAL A 82 -8.98 17.38 -5.35
N LYS A 83 -8.46 18.03 -6.39
CA LYS A 83 -9.25 18.95 -7.23
C LYS A 83 -10.16 18.15 -8.17
N LYS A 84 -11.42 18.57 -8.30
CA LYS A 84 -12.40 17.95 -9.20
C LYS A 84 -11.88 17.99 -10.65
N GLY A 85 -11.82 16.85 -11.33
CA GLY A 85 -11.25 16.75 -12.69
C GLY A 85 -9.72 16.77 -12.76
N CYS A 86 -9.02 16.89 -11.63
CA CYS A 86 -7.58 16.72 -11.56
C CYS A 86 -7.24 15.36 -10.98
N VAL A 87 -6.41 14.64 -11.73
CA VAL A 87 -5.88 13.33 -11.35
C VAL A 87 -4.83 13.56 -10.28
N ASN A 88 -5.22 13.80 -9.03
CA ASN A 88 -4.34 13.46 -7.91
C ASN A 88 -4.40 11.93 -7.76
N PHE A 89 -3.79 11.30 -8.77
CA PHE A 89 -3.40 9.91 -8.96
C PHE A 89 -4.51 8.88 -9.23
N MET A 90 -5.74 9.07 -8.73
CA MET A 90 -6.88 8.18 -9.08
C MET A 90 -8.23 8.90 -9.28
N GLY A 91 -8.36 10.16 -8.84
CA GLY A 91 -9.64 10.90 -8.79
C GLY A 91 -10.33 10.74 -7.43
N PRO A 92 -11.18 11.70 -7.02
CA PRO A 92 -11.69 11.76 -5.64
C PRO A 92 -12.53 10.54 -5.26
N ASP A 93 -13.47 10.13 -6.10
CA ASP A 93 -14.35 8.99 -5.80
C ASP A 93 -13.63 7.64 -5.87
N VAL A 94 -12.68 7.51 -6.79
CA VAL A 94 -11.87 6.28 -6.94
C VAL A 94 -10.90 6.14 -5.77
N THR A 95 -10.27 7.23 -5.35
CA THR A 95 -9.39 7.25 -4.18
C THR A 95 -10.17 6.86 -2.92
N LYS A 96 -11.37 7.43 -2.73
CA LYS A 96 -12.23 7.12 -1.59
C LYS A 96 -12.61 5.64 -1.55
N LYS A 97 -13.08 5.10 -2.68
CA LYS A 97 -13.46 3.69 -2.80
C LYS A 97 -12.27 2.76 -2.58
N PHE A 98 -11.12 3.08 -3.16
CA PHE A 98 -9.90 2.29 -3.02
C PHE A 98 -9.45 2.20 -1.56
N ILE A 99 -9.38 3.32 -0.86
CA ILE A 99 -9.00 3.35 0.56
C ILE A 99 -10.00 2.54 1.39
N GLN A 100 -11.30 2.75 1.19
CA GLN A 100 -12.34 1.98 1.88
C GLN A 100 -12.23 0.48 1.62
N SER A 101 -12.00 0.05 0.37
CA SER A 101 -11.82 -1.38 0.07
C SER A 101 -10.55 -1.94 0.70
N THR A 102 -9.46 -1.15 0.74
CA THR A 102 -8.22 -1.60 1.40
C THR A 102 -8.35 -1.67 2.91
N GLU A 103 -9.12 -0.78 3.54
CA GLU A 103 -9.39 -0.83 4.97
C GLU A 103 -10.19 -2.08 5.33
N LEU A 104 -11.25 -2.38 4.57
CA LEU A 104 -12.05 -3.60 4.75
C LEU A 104 -11.21 -4.87 4.53
N LEU A 105 -10.40 -4.91 3.47
CA LEU A 105 -9.53 -6.04 3.19
C LEU A 105 -8.52 -6.26 4.33
N ARG A 106 -7.94 -5.19 4.88
CA ARG A 106 -7.00 -5.28 6.01
C ARG A 106 -7.66 -5.75 7.29
N ALA A 107 -8.90 -5.33 7.56
CA ALA A 107 -9.66 -5.81 8.71
C ALA A 107 -9.83 -7.33 8.62
N HIS A 108 -10.28 -7.83 7.47
CA HIS A 108 -10.39 -9.28 7.25
C HIS A 108 -9.04 -10.02 7.34
N ILE A 109 -7.96 -9.49 6.77
CA ILE A 109 -6.63 -10.10 6.90
C ILE A 109 -6.18 -10.13 8.37
N THR A 110 -6.54 -9.13 9.17
CA THR A 110 -6.19 -9.08 10.59
C THR A 110 -7.00 -10.13 11.36
N GLU A 111 -8.30 -10.23 11.12
CA GLU A 111 -9.17 -11.27 11.69
C GLU A 111 -8.65 -12.67 11.34
N ASP A 112 -8.31 -12.92 10.08
CA ASP A 112 -7.76 -14.21 9.64
C ASP A 112 -6.44 -14.54 10.35
N LYS A 113 -5.54 -13.56 10.49
CA LYS A 113 -4.26 -13.76 11.21
C LYS A 113 -4.46 -14.10 12.68
N GLU A 114 -5.38 -13.40 13.35
CA GLU A 114 -5.73 -13.68 14.75
C GLU A 114 -6.32 -15.09 14.89
N TYR A 115 -7.20 -15.48 13.97
CA TYR A 115 -7.76 -16.83 13.93
C TYR A 115 -6.69 -17.92 13.73
N TYR A 116 -5.76 -17.74 12.80
CA TYR A 116 -4.66 -18.70 12.60
C TYR A 116 -3.73 -18.78 13.81
N MET A 117 -3.42 -17.66 14.45
CA MET A 117 -2.63 -17.66 15.69
C MET A 117 -3.31 -18.42 16.81
N ASP A 118 -4.63 -18.27 16.97
CA ASP A 118 -5.40 -19.00 17.97
C ASP A 118 -5.39 -20.51 17.71
N LEU A 119 -5.58 -20.92 16.44
CA LEU A 119 -5.46 -22.32 16.05
C LEU A 119 -4.07 -22.89 16.32
N GLU A 120 -3.00 -22.18 15.97
CA GLU A 120 -1.62 -22.61 16.23
C GLU A 120 -1.34 -22.77 17.73
N ASN A 121 -1.87 -21.86 18.55
CA ASN A 121 -1.77 -21.96 20.01
C ASN A 121 -2.51 -23.19 20.53
N HIS A 122 -3.74 -23.43 20.06
CA HIS A 122 -4.54 -24.58 20.47
C HIS A 122 -3.89 -25.91 20.05
N PHE A 123 -3.36 -25.99 18.82
CA PHE A 123 -2.59 -27.16 18.37
C PHE A 123 -1.32 -27.38 19.18
N SER A 124 -0.61 -26.30 19.55
CA SER A 124 0.59 -26.39 20.36
C SER A 124 0.30 -26.89 21.78
N GLN A 125 -0.80 -26.43 22.38
CA GLN A 125 -1.29 -26.92 23.67
C GLN A 125 -1.70 -28.39 23.58
N TYR A 126 -2.51 -28.76 22.60
CA TYR A 126 -2.91 -30.15 22.37
C TYR A 126 -1.70 -31.07 22.17
N LYS A 127 -0.71 -30.64 21.39
CA LYS A 127 0.53 -31.39 21.20
C LYS A 127 1.27 -31.53 22.53
N ALA A 128 1.46 -30.45 23.27
CA ALA A 128 2.14 -30.49 24.57
C ALA A 128 1.45 -31.40 25.58
N GLU A 129 0.12 -31.49 25.57
CA GLU A 129 -0.66 -32.39 26.43
C GLU A 129 -0.55 -33.87 26.02
N ASN A 130 -0.46 -34.15 24.73
CA ASN A 130 -0.43 -35.52 24.19
C ASN A 130 0.98 -36.10 23.98
N ASP A 131 2.03 -35.26 23.93
CA ASP A 131 3.44 -35.70 23.84
C ASP A 131 4.01 -36.17 25.19
N VAL A 132 3.28 -35.97 26.31
CA VAL A 132 3.63 -36.52 27.64
C VAL A 132 3.25 -38.01 27.76
N GLY A 133 2.61 -38.60 26.73
CA GLY A 133 2.00 -39.93 26.75
C GLY A 133 2.83 -41.11 26.24
N LEU A 134 4.09 -40.94 25.84
CA LEU A 134 4.96 -42.06 25.45
C LEU A 134 6.26 -42.10 26.28
N ARG A 135 6.12 -42.49 27.55
CA ARG A 135 7.19 -43.16 28.28
C ARG A 135 6.72 -44.59 28.58
N ILE A 136 7.01 -45.49 27.64
CA ILE A 136 7.06 -46.93 27.89
C ILE A 136 8.51 -47.26 28.25
#